data_AF-A0A1A8H9E8-F1
#
_entry.id   AF-A0A1A8H9E8-F1
#
_cell.length_a   1.000
_cell.length_b   1.000
_cell.length_c   1.000
_cell.angle_alpha   90.00
_cell.angle_beta   90.00
_cell.angle_gamma   90.00
#
_symmetry.space_group_name_H-M   'P 1'
#
loop_
_entity.id
_entity.type
_entity.pdbx_description
1 polymer ?
#
loop_
_entity_poly.entity_id
_entity_poly.type
_entity_poly.pdbx_seq_one_letter_code
_entity_poly.pdbx_strand_id
1 'polypeptide(L)'
;VLDLLHPKPTPVELKIKGELDLHAFNPHGISVYTDEADDSVYVFVVNHPNSKSQVEIFRFVEDETLVHLKTITHPLLHSVNDIVAVGPEHFYATNDHYFHSETPHFLTVILGLPLCDVVYYSPEEVRVAADGIQSGNGINISPDKRFIYVSDILDHDVDVFERQDGEHLLFI
;
A
#
# COMPACT_ATOMS: atom_id res chain seq x y z
N VAL A 1 -7.57 12.83 -19.12
CA VAL A 1 -6.69 13.44 -18.09
C VAL A 1 -7.56 14.31 -17.18
N LEU A 2 -7.61 14.01 -15.88
CA LEU A 2 -8.35 14.80 -14.89
C LEU A 2 -7.53 16.06 -14.55
N ASP A 3 -7.97 17.23 -14.99
CA ASP A 3 -7.33 18.49 -14.60
C ASP A 3 -7.88 18.97 -13.25
N LEU A 4 -7.10 18.77 -12.18
CA LEU A 4 -7.46 19.19 -10.83
C LEU A 4 -7.51 20.72 -10.66
N LEU A 5 -6.97 21.49 -11.61
CA LEU A 5 -7.08 22.94 -11.63
C LEU A 5 -8.37 23.42 -12.31
N HIS A 6 -9.05 22.53 -13.05
CA HIS A 6 -10.37 22.83 -13.60
C HIS A 6 -11.36 23.01 -12.43
N PRO A 7 -12.23 24.04 -12.45
CA PRO A 7 -13.13 24.33 -11.33
C PRO A 7 -14.15 23.22 -11.06
N LYS A 8 -14.35 22.31 -12.02
CA LYS A 8 -15.19 21.11 -11.92
C LYS A 8 -14.51 19.96 -12.63
N PRO A 9 -13.51 19.31 -12.00
CA PRO A 9 -12.88 18.14 -12.60
C PRO A 9 -13.93 17.02 -12.70
N THR A 10 -14.04 16.37 -13.85
CA THR A 10 -14.92 15.21 -14.03
C THR A 10 -14.06 13.95 -14.07
N PRO A 11 -14.15 13.07 -13.05
CA PRO A 11 -13.37 11.84 -13.05
C PRO A 11 -13.78 10.97 -14.24
N VAL A 12 -12.79 10.26 -14.79
CA VAL A 12 -13.03 9.27 -15.83
C VAL A 12 -13.00 7.90 -15.19
N GLU A 13 -14.06 7.13 -15.40
CA GLU A 13 -14.17 5.77 -14.91
C GLU A 13 -13.23 4.86 -15.71
N LEU A 14 -12.33 4.17 -15.02
CA LEU A 14 -11.46 3.18 -15.64
C LEU A 14 -12.17 1.83 -15.74
N LYS A 15 -12.08 1.17 -16.89
CA LYS A 15 -12.61 -0.18 -17.09
C LYS A 15 -11.64 -1.19 -16.50
N ILE A 16 -12.12 -2.08 -15.63
CA ILE A 16 -11.30 -3.18 -15.12
C ILE A 16 -11.52 -4.44 -15.96
N LYS A 17 -10.44 -5.06 -16.42
CA LYS A 17 -10.42 -6.36 -17.13
C LYS A 17 -9.54 -7.36 -16.39
N GLY A 18 -9.79 -8.65 -16.58
CA GLY A 18 -8.99 -9.74 -16.00
C GLY A 18 -9.84 -10.65 -15.13
N GLU A 19 -9.20 -11.39 -14.23
CA GLU A 19 -9.82 -12.45 -13.41
C GLU A 19 -10.26 -11.96 -12.01
N LEU A 20 -10.12 -10.67 -11.72
CA LEU A 20 -10.54 -10.10 -10.44
C LEU A 20 -12.05 -10.24 -10.22
N ASP A 21 -12.44 -10.75 -9.05
CA ASP A 21 -13.84 -10.77 -8.62
C ASP A 21 -14.30 -9.36 -8.23
N LEU A 22 -14.91 -8.66 -9.18
CA LEU A 22 -15.42 -7.30 -8.99
C LEU A 22 -16.57 -7.22 -7.98
N HIS A 23 -17.25 -8.33 -7.65
CA HIS A 23 -18.30 -8.31 -6.62
C HIS A 23 -17.74 -8.25 -5.20
N ALA A 24 -16.54 -8.77 -4.99
CA ALA A 24 -15.83 -8.74 -3.72
C ALA A 24 -14.75 -7.65 -3.65
N PHE A 25 -14.57 -6.87 -4.72
CA PHE A 25 -13.58 -5.80 -4.78
C PHE A 25 -13.95 -4.66 -3.82
N ASN A 26 -13.12 -4.46 -2.81
CA ASN A 26 -13.26 -3.49 -1.75
C ASN A 26 -11.92 -2.73 -1.60
N PRO A 27 -11.65 -1.76 -2.50
CA PRO A 27 -10.37 -1.08 -2.56
C PRO A 27 -10.16 -0.13 -1.38
N HIS A 28 -8.90 0.01 -0.94
CA HIS A 28 -8.48 0.87 0.15
C HIS A 28 -7.32 1.79 -0.30
N GLY A 29 -6.09 1.55 0.15
CA GLY A 29 -4.89 2.24 -0.34
C GLY A 29 -4.54 1.99 -1.81
N ILE A 30 -3.78 2.90 -2.41
CA ILE A 30 -3.42 2.88 -3.84
C ILE A 30 -2.04 3.49 -4.09
N SER A 31 -1.28 2.89 -4.99
CA SER A 31 -0.03 3.48 -5.49
C SER A 31 0.14 3.26 -6.99
N VAL A 32 0.96 4.11 -7.60
CA VAL A 32 1.29 4.05 -9.03
C VAL A 32 2.79 3.95 -9.19
N TYR A 33 3.23 3.04 -10.05
CA TYR A 33 4.62 2.92 -10.47
C TYR A 33 4.70 3.03 -11.99
N THR A 34 5.58 3.90 -12.48
CA THR A 34 5.93 3.98 -13.90
C THR A 34 7.29 3.35 -14.10
N ASP A 35 7.35 2.32 -14.94
CA ASP A 35 8.61 1.69 -15.31
C ASP A 35 9.38 2.60 -16.27
N GLU A 36 10.56 3.04 -15.85
CA GLU A 36 11.41 3.94 -16.64
C GLU A 36 12.01 3.24 -17.88
N ALA A 37 11.96 1.91 -17.96
CA ALA A 37 12.48 1.15 -19.09
C ALA A 37 11.55 1.15 -20.30
N ASP A 38 10.23 1.18 -20.09
CA ASP A 38 9.23 1.05 -21.17
C ASP A 38 7.97 1.92 -21.01
N ASP A 39 7.94 2.84 -20.04
CA ASP A 39 6.82 3.73 -19.70
C ASP A 39 5.54 2.99 -19.26
N SER A 40 5.62 1.69 -18.94
CA SER A 40 4.48 0.94 -18.42
C SER A 40 4.03 1.50 -17.07
N VAL A 41 2.72 1.71 -16.94
CA VAL A 41 2.11 2.22 -15.70
C VAL A 41 1.42 1.08 -14.97
N TYR A 42 1.89 0.82 -13.75
CA TYR A 42 1.35 -0.16 -12.83
C TYR A 42 0.55 0.56 -11.75
N VAL A 43 -0.64 0.04 -11.45
CA VAL A 43 -1.49 0.53 -10.37
C VAL A 43 -1.65 -0.59 -9.36
N PHE A 44 -1.24 -0.32 -8.13
CA PHE A 44 -1.33 -1.22 -7.01
C PHE A 44 -2.49 -0.77 -6.14
N VAL A 45 -3.38 -1.69 -5.77
CA VAL A 45 -4.56 -1.38 -4.97
C VAL A 45 -4.66 -2.36 -3.82
N VAL A 46 -4.69 -1.85 -2.59
CA VAL A 46 -5.04 -2.63 -1.41
C VAL A 46 -6.51 -3.01 -1.52
N ASN A 47 -6.85 -4.27 -1.26
CA ASN A 47 -8.20 -4.81 -1.43
C ASN A 47 -8.58 -5.70 -0.23
N HIS A 48 -9.83 -5.60 0.21
CA HIS A 48 -10.35 -6.34 1.37
C HIS A 48 -11.56 -7.23 1.08
N PRO A 49 -11.43 -8.28 0.25
CA PRO A 49 -12.53 -9.17 -0.04
C PRO A 49 -12.87 -10.04 1.16
N ASN A 50 -14.13 -9.99 1.62
CA ASN A 50 -14.63 -10.81 2.74
C ASN A 50 -13.76 -10.68 4.00
N SER A 51 -13.35 -9.45 4.36
CA SER A 51 -12.51 -9.15 5.53
C SER A 51 -11.10 -9.75 5.50
N LYS A 52 -10.61 -10.18 4.33
CA LYS A 52 -9.20 -10.51 4.12
C LYS A 52 -8.42 -9.25 3.72
N SER A 53 -7.10 -9.36 3.64
CA SER A 53 -6.23 -8.30 3.14
C SER A 53 -5.37 -8.85 2.00
N GLN A 54 -5.32 -8.12 0.89
CA GLN A 54 -4.52 -8.45 -0.30
C GLN A 54 -4.16 -7.19 -1.09
N VAL A 55 -3.18 -7.30 -1.99
CA VAL A 55 -2.81 -6.23 -2.92
C VAL A 55 -3.04 -6.71 -4.34
N GLU A 56 -3.79 -5.94 -5.12
CA GLU A 56 -4.03 -6.16 -6.53
C GLU A 56 -3.05 -5.34 -7.37
N ILE A 57 -2.38 -5.98 -8.32
CA ILE A 57 -1.56 -5.28 -9.31
C ILE A 57 -2.33 -5.24 -10.62
N PHE A 58 -2.49 -4.04 -11.16
CA PHE A 58 -3.03 -3.79 -12.49
C PHE A 58 -1.98 -3.13 -13.36
N ARG A 59 -2.09 -3.33 -14.67
CA ARG A 59 -1.45 -2.46 -15.66
C ARG A 59 -2.48 -1.49 -16.22
N PHE A 60 -2.16 -0.20 -16.18
CA PHE A 60 -2.92 0.80 -16.90
C PHE A 60 -2.51 0.78 -18.37
N VAL A 61 -3.49 0.58 -19.24
CA VAL A 61 -3.32 0.50 -20.69
C VAL A 61 -4.22 1.54 -21.38
N GLU A 62 -4.08 1.65 -22.70
CA GLU A 62 -4.92 2.51 -23.53
C GLU A 62 -6.43 2.29 -23.31
N ASP A 63 -7.24 3.24 -23.78
CA ASP A 63 -8.71 3.21 -23.63
C ASP A 63 -9.20 3.14 -22.18
N GLU A 64 -8.50 3.84 -21.27
CA GLU A 64 -8.92 4.03 -19.87
C GLU A 64 -9.15 2.69 -19.17
N THR A 65 -8.25 1.73 -19.37
CA THR A 65 -8.43 0.34 -18.92
C THR A 65 -7.35 -0.06 -17.91
N LEU A 66 -7.76 -0.67 -16.81
CA LEU A 66 -6.90 -1.41 -15.87
C LEU A 66 -7.01 -2.90 -16.17
N VAL A 67 -5.90 -3.52 -16.56
CA VAL A 67 -5.81 -4.98 -16.74
C VAL A 67 -5.24 -5.57 -15.46
N HIS A 68 -6.04 -6.34 -14.72
CA HIS A 68 -5.58 -7.07 -13.55
C HIS A 68 -4.52 -8.09 -13.95
N LEU A 69 -3.38 -8.05 -13.25
CA LEU A 69 -2.24 -8.91 -13.49
C LEU A 69 -2.09 -9.98 -12.40
N LYS A 70 -2.26 -9.57 -11.14
CA LYS A 70 -1.90 -10.41 -10.00
C LYS A 70 -2.64 -9.99 -8.74
N THR A 71 -3.00 -10.99 -7.94
CA THR A 71 -3.42 -10.81 -6.54
C THR A 71 -2.29 -11.29 -5.63
N ILE A 72 -1.86 -10.45 -4.71
CA ILE A 72 -0.79 -10.73 -3.74
C ILE A 72 -1.40 -10.91 -2.36
N THR A 73 -1.15 -12.07 -1.77
CA THR A 73 -1.43 -12.36 -0.37
C THR A 73 -0.17 -12.88 0.29
N HIS A 74 0.03 -12.53 1.57
CA HIS A 74 1.14 -13.04 2.35
C HIS A 74 0.76 -13.01 3.84
N PRO A 75 1.26 -13.94 4.68
CA PRO A 75 1.00 -13.90 6.12
C PRO A 75 1.42 -12.61 6.83
N LEU A 76 2.43 -11.91 6.30
CA LEU A 76 2.86 -10.59 6.82
C LEU A 76 1.98 -9.44 6.31
N LEU A 77 1.15 -9.64 5.28
CA LEU A 77 0.27 -8.61 4.72
C LEU A 77 -1.16 -8.81 5.25
N HIS A 78 -1.30 -8.84 6.57
CA HIS A 78 -2.50 -9.33 7.24
C HIS A 78 -3.59 -8.27 7.47
N SER A 79 -3.21 -6.98 7.49
CA SER A 79 -4.13 -5.85 7.70
C SER A 79 -3.60 -4.62 6.95
N VAL A 80 -3.42 -4.74 5.65
CA VAL A 80 -2.77 -3.70 4.85
C VAL A 80 -3.68 -2.47 4.78
N ASN A 81 -3.16 -1.29 5.09
CA ASN A 81 -3.90 -0.04 4.98
C ASN A 81 -3.59 0.67 3.67
N ASP A 82 -2.31 0.97 3.46
CA ASP A 82 -1.80 1.65 2.26
C ASP A 82 -0.46 1.06 1.83
N ILE A 83 -0.04 1.41 0.61
CA ILE A 83 1.19 0.90 0.02
C ILE A 83 1.90 2.00 -0.78
N VAL A 84 3.22 1.87 -0.93
CA VAL A 84 4.01 2.65 -1.89
C VAL A 84 4.79 1.71 -2.79
N ALA A 85 4.51 1.79 -4.09
CA ALA A 85 5.16 0.96 -5.09
C ALA A 85 6.58 1.48 -5.40
N VAL A 86 7.54 0.56 -5.41
CA VAL A 86 8.97 0.84 -5.71
C VAL A 86 9.50 0.00 -6.88
N GLY A 87 8.63 -0.78 -7.53
CA GLY A 87 8.92 -1.56 -8.73
C GLY A 87 7.62 -2.16 -9.31
N PRO A 88 7.69 -2.88 -10.45
CA PRO A 88 6.52 -3.48 -11.11
C PRO A 88 5.76 -4.50 -10.26
N GLU A 89 6.45 -5.14 -9.32
CA GLU A 89 5.89 -6.07 -8.32
C GLU A 89 6.52 -5.88 -6.93
N HIS A 90 7.04 -4.68 -6.64
CA HIS A 90 7.76 -4.37 -5.41
C HIS A 90 7.11 -3.19 -4.68
N PHE A 91 6.88 -3.30 -3.38
CA PHE A 91 6.25 -2.25 -2.60
C PHE A 91 6.58 -2.35 -1.11
N TYR A 92 6.38 -1.23 -0.41
CA TYR A 92 6.20 -1.21 1.04
C TYR A 92 4.72 -1.10 1.37
N ALA A 93 4.29 -1.76 2.43
CA ALA A 93 2.90 -1.80 2.89
C ALA A 93 2.84 -1.53 4.39
N THR A 94 1.92 -0.68 4.82
CA THR A 94 1.59 -0.52 6.24
C THR A 94 0.57 -1.57 6.65
N ASN A 95 0.81 -2.26 7.77
CA ASN A 95 -0.29 -2.91 8.48
C ASN A 95 -0.83 -1.96 9.55
N ASP A 96 -2.13 -1.67 9.56
CA ASP A 96 -2.74 -0.75 10.54
C ASP A 96 -3.17 -1.44 11.84
N HIS A 97 -3.23 -2.77 11.84
CA HIS A 97 -3.58 -3.61 12.98
C HIS A 97 -2.63 -4.79 13.09
N TYR A 98 -2.16 -5.09 14.30
CA TYR A 98 -1.45 -6.33 14.61
C TYR A 98 -2.40 -7.52 14.81
N PHE A 99 -3.57 -7.29 15.41
CA PHE A 99 -4.55 -8.34 15.71
C PHE A 99 -5.74 -8.29 14.75
N HIS A 100 -6.14 -9.45 14.22
CA HIS A 100 -7.36 -9.60 13.41
C HIS A 100 -8.66 -9.44 14.21
N SER A 101 -8.62 -9.65 15.53
CA SER A 101 -9.80 -9.58 16.39
C SER A 101 -9.94 -8.19 17.00
N GLU A 102 -11.15 -7.64 16.97
CA GLU A 102 -11.47 -6.31 17.51
C GLU A 102 -11.09 -6.13 18.98
N THR A 103 -11.38 -7.12 19.84
CA THR A 103 -11.14 -6.99 21.29
C THR A 103 -9.66 -6.78 21.66
N PRO A 104 -8.71 -7.62 21.20
CA PRO A 104 -7.29 -7.37 21.45
C PRO A 104 -6.78 -6.12 20.73
N HIS A 105 -7.27 -5.80 19.53
CA HIS A 105 -6.91 -4.54 18.87
C HIS A 105 -7.35 -3.32 19.69
N PHE A 106 -8.59 -3.30 20.20
CA PHE A 106 -9.06 -2.23 21.05
C PHE A 106 -8.19 -2.03 22.30
N LEU A 107 -7.64 -3.12 22.84
CA LEU A 107 -6.68 -3.04 23.95
C LEU A 107 -5.34 -2.43 23.52
N THR A 108 -4.82 -2.74 22.32
CA THR A 108 -3.60 -2.09 21.81
C THR A 108 -3.80 -0.60 21.63
N VAL A 109 -4.98 -0.17 21.16
CA VAL A 109 -5.34 1.25 21.02
C VAL A 109 -5.38 1.95 22.38
N ILE A 110 -6.11 1.40 23.36
CA ILE A 110 -6.20 2.02 24.71
C ILE A 110 -4.83 2.12 25.39
N LEU A 111 -3.99 1.10 25.23
CA LEU A 111 -2.68 1.03 25.86
C LEU A 111 -1.57 1.73 25.05
N GLY A 112 -1.85 2.22 23.84
CA GLY A 112 -0.86 2.83 22.95
C GLY A 112 0.30 1.90 22.61
N LEU A 113 0.02 0.62 22.33
CA LEU A 113 1.06 -0.37 22.05
C LEU A 113 1.53 -0.28 20.58
N PRO A 114 2.83 -0.02 20.32
CA PRO A 114 3.36 0.12 18.97
C PRO A 114 3.68 -1.24 18.35
N LEU A 115 2.65 -2.00 18.00
CA LEU A 115 2.77 -3.39 17.50
C LEU A 115 2.60 -3.51 15.98
N CYS A 116 2.24 -2.43 15.30
CA CYS A 116 2.08 -2.41 13.86
C CYS A 116 3.43 -2.26 13.16
N ASP A 117 3.45 -2.58 11.87
CA ASP A 117 4.66 -2.67 11.09
C ASP A 117 4.49 -2.16 9.65
N VAL A 118 5.64 -1.97 9.00
CA VAL A 118 5.75 -1.79 7.56
C VAL A 118 6.42 -3.03 6.99
N VAL A 119 5.81 -3.61 5.97
CA VAL A 119 6.29 -4.81 5.28
C VAL A 119 6.83 -4.42 3.92
N TYR A 120 8.02 -4.90 3.58
CA TYR A 120 8.52 -4.90 2.21
C TYR A 120 8.12 -6.19 1.50
N TYR A 121 7.58 -6.07 0.30
CA TYR A 121 7.24 -7.17 -0.57
C TYR A 121 8.04 -7.12 -1.88
N SER A 122 8.54 -8.28 -2.27
CA SER A 122 9.02 -8.62 -3.61
C SER A 122 8.59 -10.06 -3.97
N PRO A 123 8.64 -10.46 -5.24
CA PRO A 123 8.41 -11.85 -5.63
C PRO A 123 9.36 -12.85 -4.95
N GLU A 124 10.59 -12.44 -4.65
CA GLU A 124 11.65 -13.29 -4.08
C GLU A 124 11.66 -13.31 -2.54
N GLU A 125 11.29 -12.18 -1.91
CA GLU A 125 11.37 -12.00 -0.46
C GLU A 125 10.23 -11.11 0.05
N VAL A 126 9.67 -11.50 1.20
CA VAL A 126 8.72 -10.67 1.96
C VAL A 126 9.19 -10.61 3.42
N ARG A 127 9.31 -9.40 3.97
CA ARG A 127 9.79 -9.20 5.35
C ARG A 127 9.24 -7.93 5.99
N VAL A 128 9.29 -7.88 7.32
CA VAL A 128 9.13 -6.63 8.07
C VAL A 128 10.32 -5.72 7.77
N ALA A 129 10.04 -4.50 7.34
CA ALA A 129 11.01 -3.48 6.98
C ALA A 129 11.20 -2.42 8.08
N ALA A 130 10.13 -2.10 8.82
CA ALA A 130 10.13 -1.33 10.06
C ALA A 130 9.02 -1.86 10.99
N ASP A 131 9.20 -1.71 12.29
CA ASP A 131 8.22 -2.03 13.33
C ASP A 131 8.13 -0.89 14.34
N GLY A 132 7.32 -1.06 15.38
CA GLY A 132 7.22 -0.05 16.43
C GLY A 132 6.26 1.09 16.09
N ILE A 133 5.22 0.82 15.29
CA ILE A 133 4.21 1.78 14.88
C ILE A 133 2.91 1.50 15.65
N GLN A 134 2.20 2.52 16.14
CA GLN A 134 0.92 2.33 16.84
C GLN A 134 -0.22 2.04 15.88
N SER A 135 -0.32 2.75 14.75
CA SER A 135 -1.20 2.39 13.63
C SER A 135 -0.72 3.01 12.32
N GLY A 136 -0.05 2.19 11.50
CA GLY A 136 0.47 2.61 10.20
C GLY A 136 -0.67 2.78 9.21
N ASN A 137 -0.88 4.01 8.74
CA ASN A 137 -1.93 4.33 7.77
C ASN A 137 -1.33 4.64 6.40
N GLY A 138 -1.33 5.91 5.97
CA GLY A 138 -0.68 6.34 4.73
C GLY A 138 0.84 6.11 4.73
N ILE A 139 1.37 5.76 3.56
CA ILE A 139 2.80 5.56 3.31
C ILE A 139 3.20 6.17 1.98
N ASN A 140 4.35 6.85 1.92
CA ASN A 140 4.87 7.39 0.66
C ASN A 140 6.39 7.46 0.66
N ILE A 141 6.96 7.83 -0.49
CA ILE A 141 8.40 7.90 -0.72
C ILE A 141 8.82 9.29 -1.20
N SER A 142 9.98 9.73 -0.72
CA SER A 142 10.65 10.93 -1.24
C SER A 142 10.96 10.82 -2.75
N PRO A 143 10.99 11.93 -3.51
CA PRO A 143 11.28 11.91 -4.95
C PRO A 143 12.66 11.33 -5.32
N ASP A 144 13.66 11.48 -4.44
CA ASP A 144 14.99 10.90 -4.61
C ASP A 144 15.08 9.44 -4.13
N LYS A 145 13.94 8.87 -3.71
CA LYS A 145 13.74 7.48 -3.29
C LYS A 145 14.51 7.08 -2.02
N ARG A 146 15.06 8.04 -1.27
CA ARG A 146 15.91 7.78 -0.07
C ARG A 146 15.16 7.67 1.24
N PHE A 147 13.98 8.28 1.34
CA PHE A 147 13.16 8.29 2.54
C PHE A 147 11.76 7.76 2.29
N ILE A 148 11.26 6.97 3.25
CA ILE A 148 9.87 6.54 3.35
C ILE A 148 9.21 7.33 4.49
N TYR A 149 7.99 7.80 4.24
CA TYR A 149 7.16 8.51 5.20
C TYR A 149 5.98 7.63 5.56
N VAL A 150 5.70 7.45 6.84
CA VAL A 150 4.55 6.67 7.33
C VAL A 150 3.77 7.52 8.29
N SER A 151 2.45 7.66 8.10
CA SER A 151 1.62 8.29 9.12
C SER A 151 1.30 7.27 10.21
N ASP A 152 1.76 7.54 11.43
CA ASP A 152 1.35 6.81 12.63
C ASP A 152 0.17 7.54 13.28
N ILE A 153 -1.04 7.13 12.92
CA ILE A 153 -2.25 7.91 13.22
C ILE A 153 -2.63 7.89 14.69
N LEU A 154 -2.18 6.91 15.46
CA LEU A 154 -2.45 6.84 16.90
C LEU A 154 -1.36 7.54 17.72
N ASP A 155 -0.13 7.64 17.19
CA ASP A 155 0.92 8.47 17.79
C ASP A 155 0.83 9.96 17.38
N HIS A 156 -0.01 10.26 16.37
CA HIS A 156 -0.23 11.59 15.79
C HIS A 156 0.99 12.18 15.06
N ASP A 157 1.88 11.32 14.56
CA ASP A 157 3.12 11.73 13.91
C ASP A 157 3.24 11.18 12.49
N VAL A 158 4.22 11.70 11.76
CA VAL A 158 4.68 11.14 10.49
C VAL A 158 6.11 10.68 10.69
N ASP A 159 6.28 9.36 10.76
CA ASP A 159 7.57 8.72 10.89
C ASP A 159 8.35 8.84 9.59
N VAL A 160 9.63 9.16 9.72
CA VAL A 160 10.55 9.26 8.60
C VAL A 160 11.57 8.15 8.72
N PHE A 161 11.67 7.32 7.68
CA PHE A 161 12.63 6.25 7.61
C PHE A 161 13.61 6.49 6.47
N GLU A 162 14.91 6.38 6.73
CA GLU A 162 15.93 6.25 5.69
C GLU A 162 15.90 4.83 5.12
N ARG A 163 15.81 4.75 3.80
CA ARG A 163 15.78 3.51 3.04
C ARG A 163 17.21 3.02 2.81
N GLN A 164 17.53 1.89 3.43
CA GLN A 164 18.86 1.28 3.43
C GLN A 164 19.00 0.23 2.31
N ASP A 165 20.24 -0.21 2.09
CA ASP A 165 20.52 -1.36 1.24
C ASP A 165 19.69 -2.58 1.65
N GLY A 166 19.24 -3.33 0.64
CA GLY A 166 18.33 -4.46 0.88
C GLY A 166 16.95 -4.02 1.32
N GLU A 167 16.52 -2.77 1.08
CA GLU A 167 15.13 -2.33 1.27
C GLU A 167 14.67 -2.35 2.74
N HIS A 168 15.61 -2.23 3.69
CA HIS A 168 15.32 -2.03 5.11
C HIS A 168 15.03 -0.56 5.40
N LEU A 169 14.25 -0.29 6.46
CA LEU A 169 13.90 1.06 6.88
C LEU A 169 14.51 1.38 8.24
N LEU A 170 15.33 2.43 8.29
CA LEU A 170 15.94 2.94 9.51
C LEU A 170 15.21 4.20 9.95
N PHE A 171 14.62 4.20 11.14
CA PHE A 171 13.98 5.39 11.73
C PHE A 171 15.04 6.49 12.00
N ILE A 172 14.74 7.74 11.63
CA ILE A 172 15.68 8.89 11.74
C ILE A 172 15.12 10.11 12.46
#